data_AF-A0A1F2S3M0-F1
#
_entry.id   AF-A0A1F2S3M0-F1
#
_cell.length_a   1.000
_cell.length_b   1.000
_cell.length_c   1.000
_cell.angle_alpha   90.00
_cell.angle_beta   90.00
_cell.angle_gamma   90.00
#
_symmetry.space_group_name_H-M   'P 1'
#
loop_
_entity.id
_entity.type
_entity.pdbx_description
1 polymer ?
#
loop_
_entity_poly.entity_id
_entity_poly.type
_entity_poly.pdbx_seq_one_letter_code
_entity_poly.pdbx_strand_id
1 'polypeptide(L)' 'MSIRLLLLFLFAILPLTAGTDTLTGWVVRVADGDMLTLLDASHRQYRVRLAGIAICPRPFV' A
#
# COMPACT_ATOMS: atom_id res chain seq x y z
N MET A 1 8.26 32.53 -21.23
CA MET A 1 8.17 32.38 -19.76
C MET A 1 6.89 31.66 -19.30
N SER A 2 5.98 31.28 -20.20
CA SER A 2 4.70 30.62 -19.89
C SER A 2 4.79 29.08 -19.84
N ILE A 3 5.53 28.43 -20.74
CA ILE A 3 5.60 26.96 -20.83
C ILE A 3 6.24 26.29 -19.60
N ARG A 4 7.25 26.93 -19.00
CA ARG A 4 7.92 26.42 -17.79
C ARG A 4 7.00 26.44 -16.58
N LEU A 5 6.17 27.49 -16.46
CA LEU A 5 5.16 27.60 -15.42
C LEU A 5 4.07 26.54 -15.59
N LEU A 6 3.67 26.26 -16.83
CA LEU A 6 2.68 25.22 -17.15
C LEU A 6 3.18 23.82 -16.78
N LEU A 7 4.46 23.53 -17.06
CA LEU A 7 5.11 22.27 -16.66
C LEU A 7 5.21 22.11 -15.14
N LEU A 8 5.57 23.17 -14.43
CA LEU A 8 5.63 23.16 -12.96
C LEU A 8 4.23 22.94 -12.36
N PHE A 9 3.21 23.57 -12.92
CA PHE A 9 1.83 23.40 -12.47
C PHE A 9 1.33 21.97 -12.72
N LEU A 10 1.62 21.40 -13.89
CA LEU A 10 1.26 20.01 -14.19
C LEU A 10 1.94 19.02 -13.24
N PHE A 11 3.24 19.22 -12.94
CA PHE A 11 3.97 18.36 -12.01
C PHE A 11 3.44 18.45 -10.57
N ALA A 12 2.98 19.64 -10.15
CA ALA A 12 2.42 19.84 -8.81
C ALA A 12 1.07 19.11 -8.59
N ILE A 13 0.34 18.78 -9.66
CA ILE A 13 -0.98 18.11 -9.56
C ILE A 13 -0.87 16.58 -9.50
N LEU A 14 0.24 15.99 -9.95
CA LEU A 14 0.46 14.54 -9.94
C LEU A 14 0.23 13.84 -8.60
N PRO A 15 0.67 14.35 -7.42
CA PRO A 15 0.50 13.63 -6.17
C PRO A 15 -0.94 13.57 -5.66
N LEU A 16 -1.87 14.38 -6.22
CA LEU A 16 -3.28 14.34 -5.80
C LEU A 16 -4.01 13.07 -6.23
N THR A 17 -3.45 12.28 -7.14
CA THR A 17 -4.03 11.01 -7.58
C THR A 17 -3.53 9.80 -6.79
N ALA A 18 -2.71 10.01 -5.75
CA ALA A 18 -2.30 8.95 -4.84
C ALA A 18 -3.50 8.50 -3.99
N GLY A 19 -4.35 7.66 -4.58
CA GLY A 19 -5.44 6.99 -3.90
C GLY A 19 -4.89 6.02 -2.87
N THR A 20 -5.28 6.20 -1.61
CA THR A 20 -5.08 5.19 -0.58
C THR A 20 -6.19 4.15 -0.75
N ASP A 21 -5.86 3.02 -1.37
CA ASP A 21 -6.83 1.94 -1.52
C ASP A 21 -6.93 1.14 -0.22
N THR A 22 -8.14 0.92 0.27
CA THR A 22 -8.39 0.19 1.51
C THR A 22 -8.69 -1.27 1.18
N LEU A 23 -7.73 -2.14 1.45
CA LEU A 23 -7.92 -3.58 1.32
C LEU A 23 -8.77 -4.10 2.49
N THR A 24 -10.01 -4.51 2.21
CA THR A 24 -10.89 -5.16 3.19
C THR A 24 -10.94 -6.66 2.95
N GLY A 25 -11.04 -7.46 4.01
CA GLY A 25 -11.05 -8.91 3.91
C GLY A 25 -11.02 -9.59 5.27
N TRP A 26 -11.14 -10.92 5.25
CA TRP A 26 -11.15 -11.75 6.44
C TRP A 26 -9.73 -12.21 6.80
N VAL A 27 -9.31 -12.01 8.04
CA VAL A 27 -8.02 -12.52 8.50
C VAL A 27 -8.11 -14.03 8.68
N VAL A 28 -7.40 -14.78 7.85
CA VAL A 28 -7.39 -16.25 7.88
C VAL A 28 -6.14 -16.84 8.53
N ARG A 29 -5.07 -16.05 8.63
CA ARG A 29 -3.81 -16.47 9.28
C ARG A 29 -3.05 -15.27 9.84
N VAL A 30 -2.43 -15.44 10.99
CA VAL A 30 -1.46 -14.52 11.59
C VAL A 30 -0.14 -15.28 11.68
N ALA A 31 0.92 -14.80 11.04
CA ALA A 31 2.18 -15.56 10.91
C ALA A 31 3.18 -15.27 12.04
N ASP A 32 3.42 -14.01 12.42
CA ASP A 32 4.43 -13.66 13.44
C ASP A 32 4.10 -12.36 14.22
N GLY A 33 2.82 -11.95 14.23
CA GLY A 33 2.36 -10.72 14.87
C GLY A 33 2.60 -9.43 14.04
N ASP A 34 3.51 -9.46 13.07
CA ASP A 34 3.73 -8.39 12.09
C ASP A 34 3.12 -8.70 10.71
N MET A 35 2.70 -9.95 10.50
CA MET A 35 2.26 -10.48 9.21
C MET A 35 0.88 -11.13 9.28
N LEU A 36 -0.02 -10.66 8.43
CA LEU A 36 -1.40 -11.09 8.32
C LEU A 36 -1.68 -11.65 6.93
N THR A 37 -2.43 -12.74 6.84
CA THR A 37 -3.01 -13.21 5.58
C THR A 37 -4.49 -12.89 5.59
N LEU A 38 -4.90 -12.00 4.68
CA LEU A 38 -6.28 -11.64 4.45
C LEU A 38 -6.83 -12.45 3.27
N LEU A 39 -8.07 -12.87 3.39
CA LEU A 39 -8.87 -13.44 2.32
C LEU A 39 -9.91 -12.39 1.91
N ASP A 40 -9.78 -11.90 0.69
CA ASP A 40 -10.74 -10.97 0.10
C ASP A 40 -12.03 -11.72 -0.33
N ALA A 41 -13.10 -10.98 -0.59
CA ALA A 41 -14.37 -11.51 -1.09
C ALA A 41 -14.23 -12.29 -2.40
N SER A 42 -13.18 -11.99 -3.18
CA SER A 42 -12.77 -12.74 -4.38
C SER A 42 -12.07 -14.08 -4.10
N HIS A 43 -12.00 -14.51 -2.83
CA HIS A 43 -11.17 -15.61 -2.33
C HIS A 43 -9.68 -15.47 -2.66
N ARG A 44 -9.23 -14.24 -2.96
CA ARG A 44 -7.82 -13.96 -3.16
C ARG A 44 -7.14 -13.77 -1.81
N GLN A 45 -6.04 -14.47 -1.62
CA GLN A 45 -5.21 -14.33 -0.42
C GLN A 45 -4.20 -13.20 -0.62
N TYR A 46 -4.16 -12.30 0.34
CA TYR A 46 -3.21 -11.19 0.43
C TYR A 46 -2.37 -11.35 1.68
N ARG A 47 -1.06 -11.38 1.52
CA ARG A 47 -0.12 -11.32 2.64
C ARG A 47 0.25 -9.85 2.88
N VAL A 48 -0.15 -9.32 4.03
CA VAL A 48 0.09 -7.93 4.42
C VAL A 48 1.02 -7.90 5.62
N ARG A 49 2.06 -7.07 5.54
CA ARG A 49 2.93 -6.74 6.68
C ARG A 49 2.53 -5.38 7.25
N LEU A 50 2.44 -5.28 8.57
CA LEU A 50 2.11 -4.03 9.25
C LEU A 50 3.27 -3.04 9.12
N ALA A 51 3.07 -1.98 8.33
CA ALA A 51 4.03 -0.89 8.23
C ALA A 51 4.06 -0.08 9.54
N GLY A 52 5.25 0.22 10.06
CA GLY A 52 5.45 1.00 11.28
C GLY A 52 5.80 0.18 12.54
N ILE A 53 5.65 -1.15 12.50
CA ILE A 53 6.27 -2.03 13.50
C ILE A 53 7.69 -2.32 13.02
N ALA A 54 8.66 -1.60 13.59
CA ALA A 54 10.06 -1.72 13.23
C ALA A 54 10.62 -3.08 13.71
N ILE A 55 10.46 -4.10 12.88
CA ILE A 55 11.16 -5.38 13.03
C ILE A 55 11.91 -5.64 11.73
N CYS A 56 13.18 -6.00 11.90
CA CYS A 56 14.17 -6.29 10.87
C CYS A 56 13.54 -6.86 9.58
N PRO A 57 13.87 -6.33 8.38
CA PRO A 57 13.27 -6.79 7.13
C PRO A 57 13.54 -8.28 6.92
N ARG A 58 12.50 -9.10 7.10
CA ARG A 58 12.51 -10.52 6.74
C ARG A 58 12.02 -10.65 5.30
N PRO A 59 12.71 -11.43 4.45
CA PRO A 59 12.25 -11.69 3.10
C PRO A 59 10.87 -12.35 3.13
N PHE A 60 10.04 -12.03 2.13
CA PHE A 60 8.77 -12.68 1.87
C PHE A 60 9.03 -14.09 1.34
N VAL A 61 9.43 -15.02 2.22
CA VAL A 61 9.60 -16.44 1.90
C VAL A 61 8.31 -17.20 2.23
#